data_AF-A0A420EWL9-F1
#
_entry.id   AF-A0A420EWL9-F1
#
_cell.length_a   1.000
_cell.length_b   1.000
_cell.length_c   1.000
_cell.angle_alpha   90.00
_cell.angle_beta   90.00
_cell.angle_gamma   90.00
#
_symmetry.space_group_name_H-M   'P 1'
#
loop_
_entity.id
_entity.type
_entity.pdbx_description
1 polymer ?
#
loop_
_entity_poly.entity_id
_entity_poly.type
_entity_poly.pdbx_seq_one_letter_code
_entity_poly.pdbx_strand_id
1 'polypeptide(L)' 'MDQQAVTRTYAVTGMTCQHCVRAVTDELAALPGVRDVRVDLAAGTATVTSDAPLPDEAVRAAVDEAGYELGPGGA' A
#
# COMPACT_ATOMS: atom_id res chain seq x y z
N MET A 1 17.35 -17.27 -11.35
CA MET A 1 17.04 -17.07 -9.91
C MET A 1 15.73 -16.32 -9.89
N ASP A 2 14.68 -17.03 -9.51
CA ASP A 2 13.28 -16.75 -9.83
C ASP A 2 12.74 -15.48 -9.18
N GLN A 3 12.12 -14.64 -10.00
CA GLN A 3 11.71 -13.27 -9.73
C GLN A 3 10.30 -13.22 -9.14
N GLN A 4 10.05 -13.92 -8.04
CA GLN A 4 8.71 -13.93 -7.43
C GLN A 4 8.50 -12.63 -6.62
N ALA A 5 8.16 -11.56 -7.32
CA ALA A 5 7.54 -10.39 -6.72
C ALA A 5 6.02 -10.61 -6.65
N VAL A 6 5.43 -10.37 -5.49
CA VAL A 6 3.98 -10.41 -5.26
C VAL A 6 3.46 -8.99 -5.36
N THR A 7 2.53 -8.75 -6.28
CA THR A 7 1.85 -7.46 -6.39
C THR A 7 0.44 -7.59 -5.86
N ARG A 8 0.06 -6.71 -4.93
CA ARG A 8 -1.29 -6.62 -4.37
C ARG A 8 -1.79 -5.19 -4.44
N THR A 9 -3.08 -5.02 -4.74
CA THR A 9 -3.72 -3.72 -4.80
C THR A 9 -4.73 -3.61 -3.66
N TYR A 10 -4.69 -2.47 -2.97
CA TYR A 10 -5.49 -2.15 -1.80
C TYR A 10 -6.29 -0.89 -2.08
N ALA A 11 -7.57 -0.87 -1.71
CA ALA A 11 -8.35 0.37 -1.72
C ALA A 11 -7.94 1.22 -0.52
N VAL A 12 -7.72 2.51 -0.70
CA VAL A 12 -7.39 3.43 0.40
C VAL A 12 -8.38 4.58 0.38
N THR A 13 -9.09 4.78 1.49
CA THR A 13 -10.09 5.84 1.63
C THR A 13 -9.47 7.05 2.34
N GLY A 14 -10.02 8.24 2.04
CA GLY A 14 -9.57 9.50 2.66
C GLY A 14 -8.41 10.21 1.95
N MET A 15 -7.79 9.61 0.93
CA MET A 15 -6.79 10.30 0.10
C MET A 15 -7.48 11.35 -0.77
N THR A 16 -7.22 12.63 -0.50
CA THR A 16 -7.80 13.77 -1.24
C THR A 16 -6.74 14.66 -1.88
N CYS A 17 -5.45 14.37 -1.65
CA CYS A 17 -4.35 15.24 -1.99
C CYS A 17 -3.09 14.47 -2.41
N GLN A 18 -2.23 15.07 -3.23
CA GLN A 18 -0.96 14.45 -3.63
C GLN A 18 0.03 14.29 -2.45
N HIS A 19 -0.04 15.14 -1.43
CA HIS A 19 0.74 14.95 -0.19
C HIS A 19 0.29 13.71 0.58
N CYS A 20 -1.00 13.41 0.56
CA CYS A 20 -1.64 12.27 1.20
C CYS A 20 -1.09 10.95 0.59
N VAL A 21 -0.99 10.94 -0.74
CA VAL A 21 -0.41 9.84 -1.50
C VAL A 21 1.02 9.56 -1.06
N ARG A 22 1.84 10.60 -0.91
CA ARG A 22 3.24 10.44 -0.55
C ARG A 22 3.42 9.86 0.85
N ALA A 23 2.60 10.31 1.81
CA ALA A 23 2.61 9.75 3.17
C ALA A 23 2.31 8.25 3.16
N VAL A 24 1.22 7.82 2.52
CA VAL A 24 0.86 6.39 2.40
C VAL A 24 1.94 5.58 1.69
N THR A 25 2.54 6.14 0.64
CA THR A 25 3.61 5.48 -0.12
C THR A 25 4.85 5.26 0.74
N ASP A 26 5.27 6.29 1.50
CA ASP A 26 6.44 6.22 2.37
C ASP A 26 6.24 5.18 3.49
N GLU A 27 5.06 5.13 4.14
CA GLU A 27 4.75 4.13 5.17
C GLU A 27 4.69 2.70 4.63
N LEU A 28 4.03 2.49 3.48
CA LEU A 28 3.97 1.18 2.84
C LEU A 28 5.36 0.72 2.35
N ALA A 29 6.18 1.64 1.86
CA ALA A 29 7.55 1.34 1.41
C ALA A 29 8.48 0.98 2.59
N ALA A 30 8.16 1.42 3.80
CA ALA A 30 8.89 1.06 5.02
C ALA A 30 8.62 -0.38 5.47
N LEU A 31 7.57 -1.04 4.96
CA LEU A 31 7.25 -2.41 5.34
C LEU A 31 8.35 -3.40 4.85
N PRO A 32 8.71 -4.38 5.69
CA PRO A 32 9.76 -5.33 5.36
C PRO A 32 9.37 -6.19 4.15
N GLY A 33 10.25 -6.25 3.16
CA GLY A 33 10.04 -7.01 1.93
C GLY A 33 9.31 -6.25 0.83
N VAL A 34 8.91 -4.99 1.04
CA VAL A 34 8.39 -4.14 -0.03
C VAL A 34 9.51 -3.71 -0.97
N ARG A 35 9.23 -3.75 -2.27
CA ARG A 35 10.15 -3.34 -3.35
C ARG A 35 9.67 -2.09 -4.08
N ASP A 36 8.37 -1.98 -4.32
CA ASP A 36 7.77 -0.87 -5.04
C ASP A 36 6.37 -0.59 -4.48
N VAL A 37 6.00 0.69 -4.40
CA VAL A 37 4.65 1.11 -4.00
C VAL A 37 4.16 2.15 -5.01
N ARG A 38 2.97 1.93 -5.54
CA ARG A 38 2.31 2.84 -6.48
C ARG A 38 0.91 3.17 -5.99
N VAL A 39 0.68 4.42 -5.70
CA VAL A 39 -0.63 4.90 -5.29
C VAL A 39 -1.27 5.68 -6.43
N ASP A 40 -2.50 5.30 -6.76
CA ASP A 40 -3.34 5.97 -7.74
C ASP A 40 -4.44 6.74 -7.00
N LEU A 41 -4.31 8.06 -6.97
CA LEU A 41 -5.28 8.97 -6.35
C LEU A 41 -6.59 9.04 -7.15
N ALA A 42 -6.53 8.88 -8.48
CA ALA A 42 -7.72 8.94 -9.32
C ALA A 42 -8.58 7.68 -9.16
N ALA A 43 -7.94 6.52 -9.01
CA ALA A 43 -8.60 5.25 -8.72
C ALA A 43 -8.89 5.05 -7.21
N GLY A 44 -8.18 5.76 -6.32
CA GLY A 44 -8.29 5.57 -4.87
C GLY A 44 -7.66 4.26 -4.39
N THR A 45 -6.58 3.80 -5.03
CA THR A 45 -5.97 2.49 -4.77
C THR A 45 -4.45 2.58 -4.58
N ALA A 46 -3.90 1.77 -3.70
CA ALA A 46 -2.47 1.59 -3.48
C ALA A 46 -2.03 0.18 -3.92
N THR A 47 -1.12 0.10 -4.88
CA THR A 47 -0.51 -1.14 -5.36
C THR A 47 0.85 -1.32 -4.72
N VAL A 48 1.04 -2.42 -4.00
CA VAL A 48 2.28 -2.76 -3.31
C VAL A 48 2.90 -3.98 -3.98
N THR A 49 4.18 -3.89 -4.29
CA THR A 49 4.99 -4.97 -4.83
C THR A 49 6.03 -5.37 -3.80
N SER A 50 6.03 -6.63 -3.39
CA SER A 50 6.92 -7.17 -2.35
C SER A 50 7.55 -8.49 -2.76
N ASP A 51 8.65 -8.87 -2.12
CA ASP A 51 9.33 -10.17 -2.33
C ASP A 51 8.50 -11.36 -1.83
N ALA A 52 7.57 -11.11 -0.90
CA ALA A 52 6.67 -12.12 -0.34
C ALA A 52 5.29 -11.50 -0.05
N PRO A 53 4.22 -12.31 0.07
CA PRO A 53 2.91 -11.80 0.46
C PRO A 53 2.99 -11.08 1.81
N LEU A 54 2.53 -9.83 1.85
CA LEU A 54 2.44 -9.07 3.10
C LEU A 54 1.15 -9.43 3.84
N PRO A 55 1.20 -9.50 5.18
CA PRO A 55 0.00 -9.60 5.99
C PRO A 55 -0.85 -8.34 5.82
N ASP A 56 -2.15 -8.53 5.60
CA ASP A 56 -3.06 -7.42 5.38
C ASP A 56 -3.18 -6.53 6.64
N GLU A 57 -2.95 -7.08 7.83
CA GLU A 57 -2.85 -6.29 9.06
C GLU A 57 -1.66 -5.33 9.07
N ALA A 58 -0.52 -5.71 8.49
CA ALA A 58 0.67 -4.84 8.45
C ALA A 58 0.48 -3.70 7.44
N VAL A 59 -0.11 -4.02 6.27
CA VAL A 59 -0.47 -3.01 5.28
C VAL A 59 -1.51 -2.05 5.85
N ARG A 60 -2.52 -2.56 6.56
CA ARG A 60 -3.51 -1.71 7.24
C ARG A 60 -2.88 -0.83 8.30
N ALA A 61 -1.99 -1.36 9.14
CA ALA A 61 -1.32 -0.59 10.18
C ALA A 61 -0.51 0.57 9.58
N ALA A 62 0.26 0.33 8.51
CA ALA A 62 1.00 1.39 7.82
C ALA A 62 0.09 2.49 7.25
N VAL A 63 -1.07 2.10 6.69
CA VAL A 63 -2.07 3.05 6.18
C VAL A 63 -2.74 3.84 7.31
N ASP A 64 -3.01 3.21 8.45
CA ASP A 64 -3.58 3.84 9.65
C ASP A 64 -2.60 4.82 10.31
N GLU A 65 -1.31 4.45 10.37
CA GLU A 65 -0.23 5.34 10.83
C GLU A 65 -0.07 6.56 9.92
N ALA A 66 -0.29 6.41 8.62
CA ALA A 66 -0.37 7.53 7.67
C ALA A 66 -1.64 8.40 7.87
N GLY A 67 -2.62 7.96 8.66
CA GLY A 67 -3.87 8.65 8.93
C GLY A 67 -4.99 8.37 7.92
N TYR A 68 -4.93 7.22 7.24
CA TYR A 68 -5.91 6.79 6.24
C TYR A 68 -6.49 5.43 6.59
N GLU A 69 -7.56 5.04 5.92
CA GLU A 69 -8.19 3.74 6.15
C GLU A 69 -8.03 2.84 4.92
N LEU A 70 -7.56 1.61 5.17
CA LEU A 70 -7.47 0.58 4.14
C LEU A 70 -8.86 -0.03 3.93
N GLY A 71 -9.46 0.24 2.78
CA GLY A 71 -10.77 -0.26 2.39
C GLY A 71 -10.78 -1.79 2.24
N PRO A 72 -11.98 -2.41 2.21
CA PRO A 72 -12.16 -3.85 2.05
C PRO A 72 -11.87 -4.27 0.60
N GLY A 73 -10.60 -4.21 0.21
CA GLY A 73 -10.14 -4.51 -1.16
C GLY A 73 -9.20 -5.70 -1.28
N GLY A 74 -8.86 -6.37 -0.18
CA GLY A 74 -8.03 -7.58 -0.21
C GLY A 74 -8.89 -8.84 -0.25
N ALA A 75 -9.13 -9.39 -1.45
CA ALA A 75 -9.60 -10.75 -1.66
C ALA A 75 -8.64 -11.48 -2.62
#